data_AF-A0A438FML1-F1
#
_entry.id   AF-A0A438FML1-F1
#
_cell.length_a   1.000
_cell.length_b   1.000
_cell.length_c   1.000
_cell.angle_alpha   90.00
_cell.angle_beta   90.00
_cell.angle_gamma   90.00
#
_symmetry.space_group_name_H-M   'P 1'
#
loop_
_entity.id
_entity.type
_entity.pdbx_description
1 polymer ?
#
loop_
_entity_poly.entity_id
_entity_poly.type
_entity_poly.pdbx_seq_one_letter_code
_entity_poly.pdbx_strand_id
1 'polypeptide(L)'
;MRCSHGRSSLVVGRYKDAEALTVLFQDGVKGLEVKGKVDGEWIGVKPIPNAYIINVGDIIKVWSNDKYESVEHRVVANSEKERFSIPFFFLPSM
;
A
#
# COMPACT_ATOMS: atom_id res chain seq x y z
N MET A 1 -14.33 -2.32 1.19
CA MET A 1 -14.04 -3.14 2.40
C MET A 1 -14.56 -2.40 3.63
N ARG A 2 -15.59 -2.93 4.30
CA ARG A 2 -16.15 -2.42 5.56
C ARG A 2 -16.11 -3.51 6.63
N CYS A 3 -15.76 -3.19 7.88
CA CYS A 3 -15.80 -4.13 9.00
C CYS A 3 -16.72 -3.62 10.12
N SER A 4 -17.66 -4.47 10.57
CA SER A 4 -18.67 -4.13 11.60
C SER A 4 -18.16 -4.25 13.03
N HIS A 5 -17.00 -4.86 13.26
CA HIS A 5 -16.43 -5.04 14.58
C HIS A 5 -15.45 -3.88 14.87
N GLY A 6 -15.68 -3.12 15.94
CA GLY A 6 -14.96 -1.89 16.30
C GLY A 6 -13.45 -2.02 16.63
N ARG A 7 -12.80 -3.12 16.24
CA ARG A 7 -11.34 -3.24 16.22
C ARG A 7 -10.86 -3.02 14.80
N SER A 8 -9.82 -2.19 14.65
CA SER A 8 -9.09 -2.04 13.38
C SER A 8 -8.56 -3.42 12.95
N SER A 9 -9.29 -4.07 12.05
CA SER A 9 -8.95 -5.37 11.49
C SER A 9 -8.11 -5.13 10.24
N LEU A 10 -7.05 -5.92 10.08
CA LEU A 10 -6.26 -5.90 8.86
C LEU A 10 -7.05 -6.62 7.77
N VAL A 11 -7.29 -5.94 6.66
CA VAL A 11 -7.88 -6.55 5.45
C VAL A 11 -6.78 -7.14 4.58
N VAL A 12 -5.65 -6.44 4.50
CA VAL A 12 -4.41 -6.98 3.95
C VAL A 12 -3.36 -6.88 5.05
N GLY A 13 -2.63 -7.97 5.27
CA GLY A 13 -1.57 -8.07 6.26
C GLY A 13 -0.40 -7.10 5.99
N ARG A 14 0.64 -7.20 6.79
CA ARG A 14 1.89 -6.43 6.58
C ARG A 14 2.72 -7.16 5.53
N TYR A 15 3.05 -6.49 4.43
CA TYR A 15 3.82 -7.11 3.35
C TYR A 15 4.58 -6.07 2.54
N LYS A 16 5.49 -6.55 1.69
CA LYS A 16 6.18 -5.79 0.66
C LYS A 16 5.77 -6.35 -0.70
N ASP A 17 5.72 -5.50 -1.72
CA ASP A 17 5.46 -5.96 -3.08
C ASP A 17 6.70 -6.66 -3.62
N ALA A 18 6.53 -7.87 -4.14
CA ALA A 18 7.61 -8.62 -4.76
C ALA A 18 7.90 -8.11 -6.18
N GLU A 19 6.90 -7.48 -6.81
CA GLU A 19 6.92 -6.97 -8.17
C GLU A 19 7.88 -5.77 -8.33
N ALA A 20 8.05 -5.26 -9.56
CA ALA A 20 8.91 -4.11 -9.78
C ALA A 20 8.26 -2.81 -9.31
N LEU A 21 7.02 -2.58 -9.73
CA LEU A 21 6.29 -1.34 -9.47
C LEU A 21 4.80 -1.64 -9.35
N THR A 22 4.13 -1.00 -8.39
CA THR A 22 2.68 -1.04 -8.26
C THR A 22 2.11 0.34 -8.52
N VAL A 23 1.05 0.40 -9.33
CA VAL A 23 0.24 1.59 -9.58
C VAL A 23 -1.14 1.34 -9.01
N LEU A 24 -1.47 2.06 -7.94
CA LEU A 24 -2.69 1.84 -7.19
C LEU A 24 -3.64 3.02 -7.37
N PHE A 25 -4.81 2.73 -7.95
CA PHE A 25 -5.98 3.59 -7.80
C PHE A 25 -6.65 3.30 -6.45
N GLN A 26 -7.08 4.35 -5.75
CA GLN A 26 -7.97 4.23 -4.61
C GLN A 26 -9.07 5.28 -4.69
N ASP A 27 -10.22 4.98 -4.12
CA ASP A 27 -11.28 5.94 -3.93
C ASP A 27 -10.92 6.99 -2.84
N GLY A 28 -11.89 7.81 -2.46
CA GLY A 28 -11.72 8.84 -1.43
C GLY A 28 -11.64 8.32 0.01
N VAL A 29 -11.56 7.01 0.25
CA VAL A 29 -11.61 6.42 1.60
C VAL A 29 -10.20 5.95 2.03
N LYS A 30 -9.79 6.39 3.23
CA LYS A 30 -8.51 5.97 3.83
C LYS A 30 -8.51 4.48 4.15
N GLY A 31 -7.33 3.87 4.09
CA GLY A 31 -7.15 2.47 4.51
C GLY A 31 -5.76 1.90 4.23
N LEU A 32 -5.01 2.46 3.27
CA LEU A 32 -3.62 2.10 3.05
C LEU A 32 -2.72 2.77 4.10
N GLU A 33 -1.86 2.00 4.73
CA GLU A 33 -0.82 2.48 5.64
C GLU A 33 0.55 1.94 5.22
N VAL A 34 1.57 2.79 5.29
CA VAL A 34 2.97 2.44 5.00
C VAL A 34 3.80 2.57 6.27
N LYS A 35 4.83 1.74 6.41
CA LYS A 35 5.71 1.79 7.58
C LYS A 35 6.79 2.86 7.40
N GLY A 36 6.82 3.82 8.32
CA GLY A 36 7.85 4.84 8.41
C GLY A 36 9.22 4.24 8.67
N LYS A 37 10.26 4.79 8.05
CA LYS A 37 11.64 4.29 8.21
C LYS A 37 12.32 4.73 9.50
N VAL A 38 11.95 5.90 10.02
CA VAL A 38 12.68 6.54 11.13
C VAL A 38 12.21 5.99 12.47
N ASP A 39 10.91 5.91 12.65
CA ASP A 39 10.25 5.52 13.91
C ASP A 39 9.57 4.14 13.83
N GLY A 40 9.42 3.57 12.62
CA GLY A 40 8.70 2.32 12.41
C GLY A 40 7.19 2.46 12.51
N GLU A 41 6.68 3.69 12.59
CA GLU A 41 5.26 3.98 12.77
C GLU A 41 4.46 3.77 11.49
N TRP A 42 3.18 3.47 11.63
CA TRP A 42 2.28 3.31 10.49
C TRP A 42 1.73 4.67 10.06
N ILE A 43 2.04 5.06 8.82
CA ILE A 43 1.63 6.33 8.23
C ILE A 43 0.50 6.07 7.25
N GLY A 44 -0.68 6.62 7.54
CA GLY A 44 -1.83 6.55 6.65
C GLY A 44 -1.64 7.37 5.38
N VAL A 45 -1.81 6.74 4.23
CA VAL A 45 -1.73 7.42 2.93
C VAL A 45 -3.03 8.19 2.69
N LYS A 46 -2.94 9.52 2.59
CA LYS A 46 -4.09 10.38 2.34
C LYS A 46 -4.58 10.20 0.88
N PRO A 47 -5.86 9.87 0.65
CA PRO A 47 -6.43 9.89 -0.70
C PRO A 47 -6.35 11.30 -1.29
N ILE A 48 -5.82 11.38 -2.51
CA ILE A 48 -5.75 12.62 -3.30
C ILE A 48 -6.64 12.41 -4.52
N PRO A 49 -7.62 13.30 -4.77
CA PRO A 49 -8.47 13.20 -5.96
C PRO A 49 -7.64 13.17 -7.26
N ASN A 50 -8.02 12.32 -8.20
CA ASN A 50 -7.36 12.17 -9.52
C ASN A 50 -5.88 11.82 -9.45
N ALA A 51 -5.45 11.09 -8.40
CA ALA A 51 -4.07 10.64 -8.25
C ALA A 51 -3.98 9.12 -8.15
N TYR A 52 -2.83 8.60 -8.55
CA TYR A 52 -2.41 7.23 -8.30
C TYR A 52 -1.35 7.23 -7.21
N ILE A 53 -1.31 6.16 -6.42
CA ILE A 53 -0.17 5.85 -5.57
C ILE A 53 0.78 4.98 -6.38
N ILE A 54 2.06 5.31 -6.31
CA ILE A 54 3.14 4.52 -6.91
C ILE A 54 4.00 4.00 -5.77
N ASN A 55 4.24 2.70 -5.74
CA ASN A 55 5.20 2.10 -4.83
C ASN A 55 6.15 1.17 -5.57
N VAL A 56 7.37 1.13 -5.05
CA VAL A 56 8.48 0.32 -5.54
C VAL A 56 8.48 -1.00 -4.78
N GLY A 57 8.66 -2.12 -5.50
CA GLY A 57 8.79 -3.44 -4.89
C GLY A 57 10.22 -3.97 -4.88
N ASP A 58 10.36 -5.22 -4.44
CA ASP A 58 11.66 -5.84 -4.14
C ASP A 58 12.56 -5.96 -5.38
N ILE A 59 11.99 -6.18 -6.57
CA ILE A 59 12.77 -6.25 -7.82
C ILE A 59 13.55 -4.95 -8.07
N ILE A 60 12.90 -3.80 -7.96
CA ILE A 60 13.57 -2.51 -8.19
C ILE A 60 14.55 -2.19 -7.05
N LYS A 61 14.24 -2.59 -5.80
CA LYS A 61 15.19 -2.48 -4.69
C LYS A 61 16.51 -3.20 -5.04
N VAL A 62 16.43 -4.45 -5.52
CA VAL A 62 17.60 -5.23 -5.96
C VAL A 62 18.29 -4.60 -7.17
N TRP A 63 17.55 -4.28 -8.24
CA TRP A 63 18.13 -3.69 -9.47
C TRP A 63 18.82 -2.35 -9.23
N SER A 64 18.31 -1.57 -8.27
CA SER A 64 18.89 -0.29 -7.89
C SER A 64 20.05 -0.42 -6.90
N ASN A 65 20.46 -1.64 -6.55
CA ASN A 65 21.46 -1.95 -5.53
C ASN A 65 21.16 -1.22 -4.21
N ASP A 66 19.95 -1.44 -3.70
CA ASP A 66 19.42 -0.87 -2.44
C ASP A 66 19.25 0.66 -2.43
N LYS A 67 19.35 1.34 -3.57
CA LYS A 67 19.10 2.79 -3.66
C LYS A 67 17.64 3.14 -3.41
N TYR A 68 16.71 2.33 -3.90
CA TYR A 68 15.28 2.45 -3.60
C TYR A 68 14.83 1.42 -2.58
N GLU A 69 13.85 1.77 -1.76
CA GLU A 69 13.30 0.86 -0.76
C GLU A 69 11.92 0.35 -1.17
N SER A 70 11.78 -0.96 -1.06
CA SER A 70 10.49 -1.65 -1.01
C SER A 70 9.93 -1.55 0.41
N VAL A 71 8.91 -0.71 0.59
CA VAL A 71 8.39 -0.33 1.91
C VAL A 71 7.26 -1.29 2.34
N GLU A 72 7.33 -1.75 3.60
CA GLU A 72 6.27 -2.56 4.20
C GLU A 72 4.98 -1.74 4.30
N HIS A 73 3.87 -2.29 3.84
CA HIS A 73 2.57 -1.65 3.84
C HIS A 73 1.46 -2.63 4.24
N ARG A 74 0.31 -2.09 4.63
CA ARG A 74 -0.87 -2.86 5.05
C ARG A 74 -2.16 -2.13 4.70
N VAL A 75 -3.29 -2.85 4.70
CA VAL A 75 -4.62 -2.24 4.52
C VAL A 75 -5.47 -2.50 5.75
N VAL A 76 -5.91 -1.42 6.40
CA VAL A 76 -6.83 -1.47 7.55
C VAL A 76 -8.28 -1.33 7.11
N ALA A 77 -9.19 -2.01 7.81
CA ALA A 77 -10.62 -1.91 7.57
C ALA A 77 -11.15 -0.56 8.06
N ASN A 78 -12.13 -0.02 7.33
CA ASN A 78 -12.92 1.13 7.75
C ASN A 78 -14.30 0.64 8.26
N SER A 79 -14.79 1.18 9.37
CA SER A 79 -16.10 0.82 9.95
C SER A 79 -17.26 1.66 9.39
N GLU A 80 -16.98 2.85 8.89
CA GLU A 80 -17.94 3.87 8.47
C GLU A 80 -18.30 3.73 6.99
N LYS A 81 -17.30 3.57 6.12
CA LYS A 81 -17.49 3.59 4.66
C LYS A 81 -16.69 2.50 3.96
N GLU A 82 -17.29 1.89 2.94
CA GLU A 82 -16.59 0.96 2.07
C GLU A 82 -15.50 1.67 1.27
N ARG A 83 -14.31 1.07 1.28
CA ARG A 83 -13.17 1.46 0.43
C ARG A 83 -13.02 0.52 -0.77
N PHE A 84 -12.75 1.10 -1.94
CA PHE A 84 -12.36 0.40 -3.17
C PHE A 84 -10.96 0.83 -3.63
N SER A 85 -10.21 -0.12 -4.18
CA SER A 85 -8.91 0.14 -4.80
C SER A 85 -8.60 -0.88 -5.88
N ILE A 86 -7.86 -0.45 -6.90
CA ILE A 86 -7.49 -1.26 -8.06
C ILE A 86 -5.97 -1.17 -8.22
N PRO A 87 -5.22 -2.21 -7.79
CA PRO A 87 -3.79 -2.27 -8.03
C PRO A 87 -3.51 -2.78 -9.45
N PHE A 88 -2.50 -2.20 -10.09
CA PHE A 88 -1.86 -2.74 -11.28
C PHE A 88 -0.39 -3.00 -10.96
N PHE A 89 0.09 -4.21 -11.26
CA PHE A 89 1.43 -4.66 -10.92
C PHE A 89 2.29 -4.80 -12.18
N PHE A 90 3.44 -4.13 -12.19
CA PHE A 90 4.45 -4.28 -13.23
C PHE A 90 5.46 -5.34 -12.81
N LEU A 91 5.56 -6.41 -13.59
CA LEU A 91 6.58 -7.44 -13.46
C LEU A 91 7.55 -7.39 -14.65
N PRO A 92 8.82 -7.76 -14.48
CA PRO A 92 9.72 -7.99 -15.60
C PRO A 92 9.20 -9.10 -16.51
N SER A 93 9.59 -9.06 -17.78
CA SER A 93 9.44 -10.22 -18.66
C SER A 93 10.24 -11.40 -18.12
N MET A 94 9.73 -12.61 -18.32
CA MET A 94 10.51 -13.83 -18.15
C MET A 94 11.55 -13.98 -19.27
#